data_AF-A0A9Q5ZT55-F1
#
_entry.id   AF-A0A9Q5ZT55-F1
#
_cell.length_a   1.000
_cell.length_b   1.000
_cell.length_c   1.000
_cell.angle_alpha   90.00
_cell.angle_beta   90.00
_cell.angle_gamma   90.00
#
_symmetry.space_group_name_H-M   'P 1'
#
loop_
_entity.id
_entity.type
_entity.pdbx_description
1 polymer ?
#
loop_
_entity_poly.entity_id
_entity_poly.type
_entity_poly.pdbx_seq_one_letter_code
_entity_poly.pdbx_strand_id
1 'polypeptide(L)'
;MKKIPVSLPSLSTQHAIVDKIEELYSHIDAGVEGLKQAKAKLQQYRQSVLKDAVTGKLTEQWREQNVDKLEPASSLLNRILDERRANWEAEQLKSFEEKGITPKNDRWKENYKEPPQADVSSLPEIPDSWTWATITQLGELNRGKSKHRPRNDPSLYGGDYPFVQTGDVRAADGLLTNYKQTYSKKGLAQSRLWPKGTLCITIAANIAETAILGIDACFPDSVVGFIPQNENISVEYIEFFFRTVREDLDRYAPATAQKNINLAILETVSVPLMSVEEQRELVLQVTEKLASASRAETTIDGKIKHSVSLKSSILAKAFSGELVQHNSKENTKDLLDQIKTEKEALAETKPKRSIKRGKKVTSGRKPLLTVLNEQSEPIKPDELMQLAGFSSNEVEEFYIELAEISEKVAQLSPDEKLIKNWPYEKESEIKLKLKD
;
A
#
# COMPACT_ATOMS: atom_id res chain seq x y z
N MET A 1 11.72 -24.18 -36.65
CA MET A 1 11.72 -22.80 -37.20
C MET A 1 12.33 -22.84 -38.59
N LYS A 2 11.66 -22.27 -39.60
CA LYS A 2 12.10 -22.22 -41.00
C LYS A 2 13.14 -21.09 -41.21
N LYS A 3 13.97 -21.23 -42.24
CA LYS A 3 15.08 -20.37 -42.72
C LYS A 3 14.90 -18.86 -42.40
N ILE A 4 15.54 -18.37 -41.34
CA ILE A 4 15.72 -16.92 -41.09
C ILE A 4 17.19 -16.60 -41.41
N PRO A 5 17.48 -15.67 -42.33
CA PRO A 5 18.84 -15.23 -42.59
C PRO A 5 19.36 -14.45 -41.37
N VAL A 6 20.59 -14.76 -40.93
CA VAL A 6 21.26 -14.10 -39.80
C VAL A 6 22.63 -13.61 -40.27
N SER A 7 23.01 -12.40 -39.86
CA SER A 7 24.35 -11.87 -40.11
C SER A 7 25.37 -12.67 -39.29
N LEU A 8 26.40 -13.22 -39.93
CA LEU A 8 27.46 -13.98 -39.28
C LEU A 8 28.80 -13.23 -39.38
N PRO A 9 29.13 -12.37 -38.39
CA PRO A 9 30.44 -11.75 -38.32
C PRO A 9 31.50 -12.76 -37.88
N SER A 10 32.79 -12.38 -37.93
CA SER A 10 33.90 -13.22 -37.47
C SER A 10 33.80 -13.53 -35.97
N LEU A 11 34.45 -14.60 -35.49
CA LEU A 11 34.42 -14.97 -34.07
C LEU A 11 34.93 -13.86 -33.16
N SER A 12 36.02 -13.17 -33.52
CA SER A 12 36.53 -12.04 -32.74
C SER A 12 35.50 -10.91 -32.66
N THR A 13 34.79 -10.63 -33.74
CA THR A 13 33.73 -9.62 -33.76
C THR A 13 32.52 -10.07 -32.94
N GLN A 14 32.14 -11.35 -32.99
CA GLN A 14 31.05 -11.90 -32.17
C GLN A 14 31.35 -11.72 -30.68
N HIS A 15 32.56 -12.08 -30.23
CA HIS A 15 32.97 -11.86 -28.84
C HIS A 15 32.96 -10.37 -28.48
N ALA A 16 33.52 -9.50 -29.31
CA ALA A 16 33.50 -8.06 -29.06
C ALA A 16 32.07 -7.47 -28.95
N ILE A 17 31.13 -7.97 -29.77
CA ILE A 17 29.71 -7.60 -29.67
C ILE A 17 29.13 -8.06 -28.33
N VAL A 18 29.38 -9.31 -27.94
CA VAL A 18 28.88 -9.87 -26.66
C VAL A 18 29.44 -9.07 -25.48
N ASP A 19 30.75 -8.87 -25.42
CA ASP A 19 31.41 -8.12 -24.36
C ASP A 19 30.81 -6.71 -24.24
N LYS A 20 30.56 -6.04 -25.37
CA LYS A 20 29.97 -4.69 -25.36
C LYS A 20 28.51 -4.66 -24.94
N ILE A 21 27.72 -5.67 -25.33
CA ILE A 21 26.34 -5.81 -24.85
C ILE A 21 26.32 -6.02 -23.35
N GLU A 22 27.14 -6.95 -22.84
CA GLU A 22 27.22 -7.27 -21.41
C GLU A 22 27.66 -6.05 -20.59
N GLU A 23 28.66 -5.30 -21.05
CA GLU A 23 29.09 -4.04 -20.44
C GLU A 23 27.92 -3.03 -20.36
N LEU A 24 27.26 -2.74 -21.49
CA LEU A 24 26.18 -1.75 -21.52
C LEU A 24 24.96 -2.19 -20.73
N TYR A 25 24.63 -3.49 -20.76
CA TYR A 25 23.54 -4.06 -19.99
C TYR A 25 23.81 -3.96 -18.50
N SER A 26 25.03 -4.24 -18.07
CA SER A 26 25.45 -4.08 -16.67
C SER A 26 25.22 -2.65 -16.17
N HIS A 27 25.60 -1.64 -16.97
CA HIS A 27 25.36 -0.23 -16.63
C HIS A 27 23.86 0.10 -16.54
N ILE A 28 23.06 -0.40 -17.48
CA ILE A 28 21.60 -0.21 -17.47
C ILE A 28 20.98 -0.86 -16.24
N ASP A 29 21.39 -2.07 -15.90
CA ASP A 29 20.85 -2.82 -14.76
C ASP A 29 21.22 -2.16 -13.43
N ALA A 30 22.46 -1.66 -13.28
CA ALA A 30 22.85 -0.85 -12.14
C ALA A 30 22.00 0.44 -12.03
N GLY A 31 21.72 1.11 -13.15
CA GLY A 31 20.85 2.29 -13.18
C GLY A 31 19.39 1.97 -12.79
N VAL A 32 18.84 0.87 -13.29
CA VAL A 32 17.49 0.39 -12.93
C VAL A 32 17.43 0.05 -11.44
N GLU A 33 18.47 -0.57 -10.89
CA GLU A 33 18.52 -0.89 -9.47
C GLU A 33 18.57 0.38 -8.61
N GLY A 34 19.38 1.37 -8.98
CA GLY A 34 19.39 2.68 -8.33
C GLY A 34 18.02 3.38 -8.37
N LEU A 35 17.31 3.29 -9.50
CA LEU A 35 15.95 3.82 -9.66
C LEU A 35 14.93 3.11 -8.75
N LYS A 36 15.02 1.77 -8.61
CA LYS A 36 14.17 1.01 -7.67
C LYS A 36 14.44 1.40 -6.22
N GLN A 37 15.70 1.58 -5.85
CA GLN A 37 16.08 2.05 -4.51
C GLN A 37 15.57 3.47 -4.25
N ALA A 38 15.66 4.37 -5.23
CA ALA A 38 15.08 5.71 -5.13
C ALA A 38 13.56 5.66 -4.92
N LYS A 39 12.85 4.77 -5.62
CA LYS A 39 11.40 4.54 -5.42
C LYS A 39 11.09 4.07 -4.00
N ALA A 40 11.86 3.13 -3.44
CA ALA A 40 11.70 2.68 -2.06
C ALA A 40 11.93 3.83 -1.05
N LYS A 41 12.93 4.68 -1.28
CA LYS A 41 13.17 5.88 -0.45
C LYS A 41 12.04 6.89 -0.53
N LEU A 42 11.39 7.06 -1.69
CA LEU A 42 10.21 7.92 -1.81
C LEU A 42 9.04 7.41 -0.96
N GLN A 43 8.85 6.10 -0.86
CA GLN A 43 7.83 5.52 0.03
C GLN A 43 8.13 5.83 1.51
N GLN A 44 9.39 5.68 1.92
CA GLN A 44 9.82 6.06 3.27
C GLN A 44 9.66 7.56 3.54
N TYR A 45 9.99 8.41 2.55
CA TYR A 45 9.81 9.85 2.63
C TYR A 45 8.35 10.24 2.87
N ARG A 46 7.39 9.62 2.15
CA ARG A 46 5.96 9.87 2.36
C ARG A 46 5.54 9.58 3.80
N GLN A 47 5.97 8.46 4.35
CA GLN A 47 5.67 8.11 5.75
C GLN A 47 6.31 9.08 6.73
N SER A 48 7.53 9.55 6.45
CA SER A 48 8.18 10.58 7.27
C SER A 48 7.41 11.90 7.24
N VAL A 49 6.94 12.34 6.07
CA VAL A 49 6.15 13.58 5.93
C VAL A 49 4.84 13.49 6.73
N LEU A 50 4.13 12.36 6.63
CA LEU A 50 2.89 12.15 7.37
C LEU A 50 3.13 12.09 8.89
N LYS A 51 4.19 11.39 9.32
CA LYS A 51 4.59 11.36 10.72
C LYS A 51 4.91 12.76 11.25
N ASP A 52 5.75 13.52 10.52
CA ASP A 52 6.14 14.88 10.92
C ASP A 52 4.94 15.83 10.94
N ALA A 53 3.92 15.60 10.11
CA ALA A 53 2.67 16.35 10.13
C ALA A 53 1.90 16.13 11.43
N VAL A 54 1.70 14.87 11.84
CA VAL A 54 0.88 14.55 13.03
C VAL A 54 1.61 14.72 14.36
N THR A 55 2.93 14.87 14.36
CA THR A 55 3.72 15.21 15.56
C THR A 55 3.97 16.71 15.67
N GLY A 56 3.58 17.50 14.67
CA GLY A 56 3.75 18.95 14.66
C GLY A 56 5.14 19.43 14.29
N LYS A 57 6.04 18.52 13.91
CA LYS A 57 7.39 18.86 13.44
C LYS A 57 7.37 19.56 12.09
N LEU A 58 6.42 19.20 11.22
CA LEU A 58 6.31 19.77 9.88
C LEU A 58 6.02 21.28 9.91
N THR A 59 5.15 21.70 10.82
CA THR A 59 4.71 23.11 10.96
C THR A 59 5.42 23.86 12.08
N GLU A 60 6.44 23.28 12.70
CA GLU A 60 7.14 23.85 13.87
C GLU A 60 7.62 25.29 13.64
N GLN A 61 8.41 25.52 12.59
CA GLN A 61 8.91 26.86 12.26
C GLN A 61 7.79 27.85 11.92
N TRP A 62 6.74 27.37 11.26
CA TRP A 62 5.59 28.22 10.93
C TRP A 62 4.81 28.60 12.18
N ARG A 63 4.67 27.67 13.12
CA ARG A 63 3.98 27.89 14.40
C ARG A 63 4.72 28.94 15.23
N GLU A 64 6.04 28.85 15.32
CA GLU A 64 6.89 29.85 16.00
C GLU A 64 6.69 31.26 15.42
N GLN A 65 6.61 31.38 14.09
CA GLN A 65 6.43 32.66 13.40
C GLN A 65 5.01 33.23 13.51
N ASN A 66 4.03 32.42 13.92
CA ASN A 66 2.63 32.82 13.97
C ASN A 66 2.03 32.72 15.37
N VAL A 67 2.83 32.51 16.42
CA VAL A 67 2.35 32.26 17.79
C VAL A 67 1.31 33.27 18.27
N ASP A 68 1.47 34.56 17.94
CA ASP A 68 0.55 35.64 18.34
C ASP A 68 -0.81 35.60 17.64
N LYS A 69 -0.95 34.77 16.59
CA LYS A 69 -2.16 34.66 15.75
C LYS A 69 -2.90 33.34 15.97
N LEU A 70 -2.33 32.39 16.70
CA LEU A 70 -2.91 31.06 16.86
C LEU A 70 -3.76 31.01 18.12
N GLU A 71 -5.02 30.61 17.96
CA GLU A 71 -5.82 30.22 19.12
C GLU A 71 -5.33 28.87 19.69
N PRO A 72 -5.40 28.65 21.01
CA PRO A 72 -5.19 27.33 21.59
C PRO A 72 -6.20 26.32 21.02
N ALA A 73 -5.75 25.13 20.63
CA ALA A 73 -6.63 24.13 20.05
C ALA A 73 -7.73 23.64 21.01
N SER A 74 -7.51 23.75 22.33
CA SER A 74 -8.54 23.51 23.34
C SER A 74 -9.74 24.46 23.21
N SER A 75 -9.51 25.72 22.83
CA SER A 75 -10.58 26.70 22.59
C SER A 75 -11.39 26.32 21.35
N LEU A 76 -10.71 25.90 20.28
CA LEU A 76 -11.34 25.36 19.08
C LEU A 76 -12.18 24.12 19.41
N LEU A 77 -11.63 23.17 20.19
CA LEU A 77 -12.35 21.96 20.59
C LEU A 77 -13.62 22.29 21.37
N ASN A 78 -13.56 23.18 22.35
CA ASN A 78 -14.74 23.59 23.11
C ASN A 78 -15.83 24.17 22.20
N ARG A 79 -15.44 25.04 21.24
CA ARG A 79 -16.37 25.61 20.26
C ARG A 79 -17.01 24.54 19.37
N ILE A 80 -16.25 23.52 18.96
CA ILE A 80 -16.77 22.37 18.19
C ILE A 80 -17.81 21.59 19.01
N LEU A 81 -17.54 21.36 20.30
CA LEU A 81 -18.45 20.62 21.19
C LEU A 81 -19.74 21.41 21.47
N ASP A 82 -19.63 22.72 21.68
CA ASP A 82 -20.79 23.61 21.85
C ASP A 82 -21.67 23.62 20.60
N GLU A 83 -21.07 23.74 19.41
CA GLU A 83 -21.79 23.69 18.14
C GLU A 83 -22.44 22.33 17.90
N ARG A 84 -21.74 21.24 18.25
CA ARG A 84 -22.31 19.88 18.18
C ARG A 84 -23.56 19.73 19.03
N ARG A 85 -23.51 20.21 20.28
CA ARG A 85 -24.66 20.20 21.19
C ARG A 85 -25.81 21.03 20.62
N ALA A 86 -25.51 22.24 20.11
CA ALA A 86 -26.52 23.11 19.50
C ALA A 86 -27.19 22.46 18.28
N ASN A 87 -26.41 21.81 17.41
CA ASN A 87 -26.93 21.09 16.24
C ASN A 87 -27.83 19.92 16.66
N TRP A 88 -27.42 19.14 17.67
CA TRP A 88 -28.26 18.07 18.21
C TRP A 88 -29.58 18.61 18.79
N GLU A 89 -29.53 19.72 19.53
CA GLU A 89 -30.74 20.37 20.06
C GLU A 89 -31.68 20.82 18.95
N ALA A 90 -31.16 21.43 17.89
CA ALA A 90 -31.94 21.84 16.72
C ALA A 90 -32.58 20.65 16.00
N GLU A 91 -31.86 19.54 15.83
CA GLU A 91 -32.39 18.31 15.25
C GLU A 91 -33.51 17.68 16.10
N GLN A 92 -33.37 17.66 17.43
CA GLN A 92 -34.43 17.18 18.32
C GLN A 92 -35.69 18.03 18.21
N LEU A 93 -35.54 19.36 18.21
CA LEU A 93 -36.66 20.30 18.06
C LEU A 93 -37.39 20.09 16.73
N LYS A 94 -36.65 19.95 15.62
CA LYS A 94 -37.23 19.64 14.32
C LYS A 94 -37.98 18.30 14.32
N SER A 95 -37.40 17.27 14.95
CA SER A 95 -38.07 15.96 15.08
C SER A 95 -39.34 16.03 15.93
N PHE A 96 -39.37 16.87 16.96
CA PHE A 96 -40.57 17.10 17.76
C PHE A 96 -41.66 17.81 16.95
N GLU A 97 -41.30 18.85 16.20
CA GLU A 97 -42.23 19.57 15.31
C GLU A 97 -42.86 18.63 14.27
N GLU A 98 -42.05 17.81 13.59
CA GLU A 98 -42.52 16.82 12.62
C GLU A 98 -43.47 15.76 13.23
N LYS A 99 -43.33 15.48 14.52
CA LYS A 99 -44.19 14.56 15.28
C LYS A 99 -45.37 15.27 15.96
N GLY A 100 -45.50 16.59 15.84
CA GLY A 100 -46.51 17.38 16.54
C GLY A 100 -46.36 17.38 18.07
N ILE A 101 -45.14 17.15 18.57
CA ILE A 101 -44.82 17.14 20.00
C ILE A 101 -44.30 18.52 20.39
N THR A 102 -44.86 19.12 21.43
CA THR A 102 -44.29 20.33 22.06
C THR A 102 -43.62 19.93 23.38
N PRO A 103 -42.29 20.12 23.53
CA PRO A 103 -41.60 19.84 24.77
C PRO A 103 -42.19 20.66 25.92
N LYS A 104 -42.52 20.01 27.04
CA LYS A 104 -43.10 20.69 28.22
C LYS A 104 -42.06 21.45 29.05
N ASN A 105 -40.78 21.07 28.94
CA ASN A 105 -39.63 21.66 29.64
C ASN A 105 -38.33 21.22 28.95
N ASP A 106 -37.19 21.66 29.47
CA ASP A 106 -35.85 21.39 28.91
C ASP A 106 -35.22 20.06 29.34
N ARG A 107 -35.92 19.18 30.06
CA ARG A 107 -35.35 17.88 30.49
C ARG A 107 -34.91 16.99 29.34
N TRP A 108 -35.47 17.17 28.15
CA TRP A 108 -35.04 16.41 26.98
C TRP A 108 -33.58 16.67 26.61
N LYS A 109 -33.01 17.83 26.99
CA LYS A 109 -31.59 18.16 26.78
C LYS A 109 -30.64 17.28 27.60
N GLU A 110 -31.09 16.71 28.71
CA GLU A 110 -30.32 15.75 29.52
C GLU A 110 -30.05 14.43 28.78
N ASN A 111 -30.78 14.17 27.67
CA ASN A 111 -30.54 13.00 26.84
C ASN A 111 -29.34 13.15 25.90
N TYR A 112 -28.75 14.34 25.80
CA TYR A 112 -27.53 14.54 25.02
C TYR A 112 -26.38 13.78 25.65
N LYS A 113 -25.73 12.94 24.86
CA LYS A 113 -24.56 12.17 25.27
C LYS A 113 -23.32 12.85 24.72
N GLU A 114 -22.48 13.34 25.63
CA GLU A 114 -21.18 13.85 25.25
C GLU A 114 -20.32 12.73 24.61
N PRO A 115 -19.57 13.04 23.55
CA PRO A 115 -18.58 12.11 23.02
C PRO A 115 -17.50 11.80 24.09
N PRO A 116 -16.90 10.60 24.03
CA PRO A 116 -15.84 10.22 24.95
C PRO A 116 -14.65 11.19 24.84
N GLN A 117 -14.05 11.51 25.99
CA GLN A 117 -12.79 12.26 26.05
C GLN A 117 -11.62 11.37 25.65
N ALA A 118 -10.56 11.98 25.13
CA ALA A 118 -9.33 11.28 24.80
C ALA A 118 -8.61 10.83 26.08
N ASP A 119 -8.18 9.56 26.13
CA ASP A 119 -7.26 9.08 27.17
C ASP A 119 -5.84 9.47 26.78
N VAL A 120 -5.31 10.51 27.43
CA VAL A 120 -3.99 11.08 27.14
C VAL A 120 -2.85 10.36 27.83
N SER A 121 -3.11 9.40 28.73
CA SER A 121 -2.10 8.82 29.62
C SER A 121 -1.00 8.03 28.90
N SER A 122 -1.29 7.50 27.71
CA SER A 122 -0.37 6.74 26.87
C SER A 122 -0.13 7.36 25.49
N LEU A 123 -0.51 8.63 25.31
CA LEU A 123 -0.34 9.34 24.04
C LEU A 123 1.01 10.06 24.01
N PRO A 124 1.62 10.21 22.82
CA PRO A 124 2.88 10.91 22.70
C PRO A 124 2.73 12.40 23.02
N GLU A 125 3.86 13.04 23.30
CA GLU A 125 3.93 14.49 23.41
C GLU A 125 3.54 15.16 22.08
N ILE A 126 2.79 16.25 22.20
CA ILE A 126 2.35 17.12 21.12
C ILE A 126 2.71 18.56 21.49
N PRO A 127 2.77 19.48 20.51
CA PRO A 127 3.01 20.90 20.79
C PRO A 127 2.02 21.46 21.82
N ASP A 128 2.49 22.36 22.70
CA ASP A 128 1.68 22.94 23.79
C ASP A 128 0.42 23.67 23.31
N SER A 129 0.41 24.17 22.07
CA SER A 129 -0.74 24.83 21.46
C SER A 129 -1.83 23.86 20.97
N TRP A 130 -1.52 22.56 20.93
CA TRP A 130 -2.42 21.51 20.46
C TRP A 130 -3.18 20.86 21.62
N THR A 131 -4.21 20.08 21.30
CA THR A 131 -4.93 19.27 22.27
C THR A 131 -5.30 17.93 21.67
N TRP A 132 -5.37 16.88 22.48
CA TRP A 132 -5.95 15.62 22.02
C TRP A 132 -7.47 15.70 21.99
N ALA A 133 -8.08 15.15 20.93
CA ALA A 133 -9.53 15.00 20.79
C ALA A 133 -9.84 13.61 20.21
N THR A 134 -10.95 12.99 20.61
CA THR A 134 -11.39 11.75 19.95
C THR A 134 -12.01 12.07 18.58
N ILE A 135 -11.96 11.14 17.64
CA ILE A 135 -12.56 11.35 16.32
C ILE A 135 -14.07 11.67 16.41
N THR A 136 -14.76 11.16 17.44
CA THR A 136 -16.18 11.42 17.69
C THR A 136 -16.46 12.80 18.27
N GLN A 137 -15.47 13.46 18.90
CA GLN A 137 -15.52 14.88 19.22
C GLN A 137 -15.40 15.75 17.95
N LEU A 138 -14.67 15.29 16.94
CA LEU A 138 -14.39 16.03 15.71
C LEU A 138 -15.45 15.84 14.61
N GLY A 139 -16.38 14.90 14.75
CA GLY A 139 -17.40 14.70 13.73
C GLY A 139 -18.33 13.52 13.95
N GLU A 140 -19.07 13.19 12.90
CA GLU A 140 -19.97 12.04 12.84
C GLU A 140 -19.23 10.85 12.20
N LEU A 141 -19.20 9.72 12.90
CA LEU A 141 -18.66 8.47 12.39
C LEU A 141 -19.80 7.45 12.24
N ASN A 142 -20.03 6.94 11.03
CA ASN A 142 -21.12 5.99 10.80
C ASN A 142 -20.78 4.96 9.72
N ARG A 143 -21.30 3.74 9.87
CA ARG A 143 -21.14 2.69 8.85
C ARG A 143 -22.00 2.96 7.63
N GLY A 144 -21.51 2.54 6.46
CA GLY A 144 -22.33 2.38 5.27
C GLY A 144 -23.49 1.43 5.50
N LYS A 145 -24.48 1.47 4.60
CA LYS A 145 -25.73 0.70 4.73
C LYS A 145 -25.97 -0.13 3.49
N SER A 146 -26.16 -1.43 3.67
CA SER A 146 -26.62 -2.36 2.63
C SER A 146 -27.42 -3.49 3.29
N LYS A 147 -28.75 -3.38 3.30
CA LYS A 147 -29.65 -4.27 4.08
C LYS A 147 -30.02 -5.59 3.38
N HIS A 148 -30.10 -5.61 2.04
CA HIS A 148 -30.59 -6.77 1.28
C HIS A 148 -29.58 -7.92 1.25
N ARG A 149 -30.11 -9.14 1.33
CA ARG A 149 -29.36 -10.40 1.29
C ARG A 149 -30.08 -11.37 0.33
N PRO A 150 -29.40 -11.93 -0.69
CA PRO A 150 -27.98 -11.78 -1.02
C PRO A 150 -27.65 -10.38 -1.56
N ARG A 151 -26.45 -9.86 -1.25
CA ARG A 151 -26.04 -8.48 -1.63
C ARG A 151 -25.96 -8.27 -3.15
N ASN A 152 -25.91 -9.34 -3.94
CA ASN A 152 -25.68 -9.28 -5.39
C ASN A 152 -26.96 -9.33 -6.23
N ASP A 153 -28.15 -9.08 -5.64
CA ASP A 153 -29.39 -8.94 -6.41
C ASP A 153 -29.22 -7.86 -7.50
N PRO A 154 -29.30 -8.22 -8.80
CA PRO A 154 -29.10 -7.27 -9.90
C PRO A 154 -30.06 -6.07 -9.85
N SER A 155 -31.26 -6.22 -9.28
CA SER A 155 -32.25 -5.14 -9.19
C SER A 155 -31.82 -3.99 -8.27
N LEU A 156 -30.82 -4.20 -7.42
CA LEU A 156 -30.24 -3.16 -6.57
C LEU A 156 -29.35 -2.20 -7.35
N TYR A 157 -28.91 -2.57 -8.55
CA TYR A 157 -27.83 -1.90 -9.26
C TYR A 157 -28.27 -1.30 -10.61
N GLY A 158 -27.39 -0.52 -11.23
CA GLY A 158 -27.59 0.02 -12.58
C GLY A 158 -28.43 1.30 -12.63
N GLY A 159 -28.41 2.11 -11.58
CA GLY A 159 -29.01 3.45 -11.58
C GLY A 159 -27.98 4.57 -11.49
N ASP A 160 -28.38 5.69 -10.92
CA ASP A 160 -27.61 6.95 -10.95
C ASP A 160 -26.72 7.17 -9.71
N TYR A 161 -26.77 6.29 -8.71
CA TYR A 161 -26.12 6.52 -7.42
C TYR A 161 -24.79 5.76 -7.36
N PRO A 162 -23.62 6.42 -7.37
CA PRO A 162 -22.33 5.74 -7.28
C PRO A 162 -22.26 4.82 -6.07
N PHE A 163 -21.73 3.62 -6.25
CA PHE A 163 -21.54 2.64 -5.17
C PHE A 163 -20.07 2.24 -5.10
N VAL A 164 -19.40 2.66 -4.03
CA VAL A 164 -17.96 2.46 -3.82
C VAL A 164 -17.72 1.33 -2.84
N GLN A 165 -16.74 0.48 -3.14
CA GLN A 165 -16.36 -0.66 -2.31
C GLN A 165 -14.97 -0.47 -1.70
N THR A 166 -14.57 -1.36 -0.80
CA THR A 166 -13.27 -1.28 -0.11
C THR A 166 -12.08 -1.31 -1.08
N GLY A 167 -12.21 -1.97 -2.23
CA GLY A 167 -11.20 -1.95 -3.29
C GLY A 167 -11.08 -0.60 -4.00
N ASP A 168 -12.19 0.14 -4.14
CA ASP A 168 -12.19 1.47 -4.76
C ASP A 168 -11.56 2.49 -3.80
N VAL A 169 -11.82 2.39 -2.49
CA VAL A 169 -11.16 3.22 -1.46
C VAL A 169 -9.65 3.02 -1.50
N ARG A 170 -9.18 1.77 -1.49
CA ARG A 170 -7.75 1.45 -1.56
C ARG A 170 -7.09 1.96 -2.85
N ALA A 171 -7.80 1.93 -3.98
CA ALA A 171 -7.27 2.35 -5.27
C ALA A 171 -7.25 3.88 -5.46
N ALA A 172 -7.96 4.63 -4.62
CA ALA A 172 -8.15 6.08 -4.78
C ALA A 172 -6.93 6.93 -4.40
N ASP A 173 -6.01 6.39 -3.58
CA ASP A 173 -4.84 7.11 -3.06
C ASP A 173 -5.17 8.50 -2.48
N GLY A 174 -6.30 8.61 -1.78
CA GLY A 174 -6.71 9.82 -1.04
C GLY A 174 -7.91 10.56 -1.58
N LEU A 175 -8.17 10.51 -2.89
CA LEU A 175 -9.35 11.15 -3.48
C LEU A 175 -10.13 10.16 -4.33
N LEU A 176 -11.32 9.81 -3.88
CA LEU A 176 -12.18 8.82 -4.52
C LEU A 176 -13.14 9.50 -5.50
N THR A 177 -12.80 9.44 -6.78
CA THR A 177 -13.67 9.90 -7.89
C THR A 177 -14.17 8.76 -8.77
N ASN A 178 -13.53 7.59 -8.69
CA ASN A 178 -13.80 6.45 -9.57
C ASN A 178 -14.59 5.37 -8.85
N TYR A 179 -15.52 4.74 -9.57
CA TYR A 179 -16.36 3.65 -9.10
C TYR A 179 -16.68 2.70 -10.25
N LYS A 180 -17.01 1.46 -9.93
CA LYS A 180 -17.32 0.42 -10.92
C LYS A 180 -18.80 0.08 -11.03
N GLN A 181 -19.58 0.50 -10.04
CA GLN A 181 -20.96 0.06 -9.88
C GLN A 181 -21.81 1.21 -9.33
N THR A 182 -23.10 1.17 -9.62
CA THR A 182 -24.08 2.13 -9.12
C THR A 182 -25.28 1.41 -8.52
N TYR A 183 -25.91 2.02 -7.53
CA TYR A 183 -27.21 1.61 -7.04
C TYR A 183 -28.35 2.18 -7.89
N SER A 184 -29.41 1.38 -8.03
CA SER A 184 -30.73 1.81 -8.48
C SER A 184 -31.47 2.55 -7.37
N LYS A 185 -32.67 3.08 -7.64
CA LYS A 185 -33.55 3.65 -6.59
C LYS A 185 -33.86 2.63 -5.49
N LYS A 186 -34.02 1.34 -5.84
CA LYS A 186 -34.21 0.24 -4.89
C LYS A 186 -32.95 0.01 -4.05
N GLY A 187 -31.77 0.10 -4.66
CA GLY A 187 -30.48 0.05 -3.97
C GLY A 187 -30.30 1.19 -2.97
N LEU A 188 -30.58 2.43 -3.38
CA LEU A 188 -30.48 3.60 -2.51
C LEU A 188 -31.46 3.55 -1.34
N ALA A 189 -32.70 3.10 -1.54
CA ALA A 189 -33.74 3.05 -0.50
C ALA A 189 -33.33 2.25 0.75
N GLN A 190 -32.32 1.40 0.65
CA GLN A 190 -31.76 0.61 1.75
C GLN A 190 -30.31 0.97 2.11
N SER A 191 -29.78 2.02 1.50
CA SER A 191 -28.42 2.52 1.71
C SER A 191 -28.45 3.94 2.29
N ARG A 192 -27.31 4.62 2.27
CA ARG A 192 -27.14 6.06 2.56
C ARG A 192 -26.31 6.65 1.44
N LEU A 193 -26.78 7.74 0.84
CA LEU A 193 -25.97 8.58 -0.02
C LEU A 193 -25.12 9.48 0.89
N TRP A 194 -23.81 9.38 0.75
CA TRP A 194 -22.85 10.18 1.50
C TRP A 194 -22.39 11.35 0.64
N PRO A 195 -22.31 12.56 1.20
CA PRO A 195 -21.88 13.72 0.45
C PRO A 195 -20.39 13.64 0.10
N LYS A 196 -20.02 14.27 -1.02
CA LYS A 196 -18.64 14.65 -1.33
C LYS A 196 -17.99 15.31 -0.12
N GLY A 197 -16.72 14.99 0.14
CA GLY A 197 -15.96 15.43 1.30
C GLY A 197 -16.04 14.48 2.50
N THR A 198 -16.86 13.42 2.45
CA THR A 198 -16.83 12.36 3.48
C THR A 198 -15.52 11.58 3.41
N LEU A 199 -14.85 11.39 4.55
CA LEU A 199 -13.72 10.47 4.66
C LEU A 199 -14.23 9.02 4.76
N CYS A 200 -13.83 8.18 3.82
CA CYS A 200 -14.07 6.74 3.85
C CYS A 200 -12.91 6.04 4.57
N ILE A 201 -13.24 5.14 5.49
CA ILE A 201 -12.29 4.29 6.23
C ILE A 201 -12.73 2.83 6.05
N THR A 202 -11.87 1.98 5.48
CA THR A 202 -12.20 0.57 5.32
C THR A 202 -11.98 -0.19 6.63
N ILE A 203 -12.95 -1.05 6.98
CA ILE A 203 -12.88 -1.85 8.21
C ILE A 203 -12.80 -3.36 7.96
N ALA A 204 -12.94 -3.80 6.71
CA ALA A 204 -12.82 -5.21 6.34
C ALA A 204 -12.10 -5.38 4.99
N ALA A 205 -11.46 -6.54 4.82
CA ALA A 205 -10.60 -6.93 3.69
C ALA A 205 -9.30 -6.12 3.54
N ASN A 206 -9.40 -4.80 3.45
CA ASN A 206 -8.27 -3.88 3.65
C ASN A 206 -8.57 -3.09 4.92
N ILE A 207 -7.69 -3.07 5.90
CA ILE A 207 -7.93 -2.39 7.17
C ILE A 207 -7.33 -0.97 7.12
N ALA A 208 -8.11 0.01 7.54
CA ALA A 208 -7.71 1.41 7.66
C ALA A 208 -7.15 2.03 6.35
N GLU A 209 -7.57 1.52 5.20
CA GLU A 209 -7.40 2.26 3.94
C GLU A 209 -8.37 3.43 3.95
N THR A 210 -7.88 4.57 3.49
CA THR A 210 -8.63 5.83 3.54
C THR A 210 -8.66 6.53 2.20
N ALA A 211 -9.77 7.22 1.95
CA ALA A 211 -9.92 8.14 0.84
C ALA A 211 -11.06 9.12 1.12
N ILE A 212 -10.95 10.34 0.62
CA ILE A 212 -12.00 11.36 0.70
C ILE A 212 -12.89 11.22 -0.53
N LEU A 213 -14.21 11.21 -0.35
CA LEU A 213 -15.16 11.20 -1.45
C LEU A 213 -15.02 12.48 -2.29
N GLY A 214 -14.62 12.34 -3.56
CA GLY A 214 -14.65 13.42 -4.55
C GLY A 214 -16.02 13.62 -5.20
N ILE A 215 -16.95 12.70 -4.96
CA ILE A 215 -18.32 12.64 -5.48
C ILE A 215 -19.27 12.13 -4.40
N ASP A 216 -20.57 12.44 -4.52
CA ASP A 216 -21.57 11.80 -3.67
C ASP A 216 -21.66 10.30 -3.98
N ALA A 217 -21.62 9.45 -2.97
CA ALA A 217 -21.58 8.00 -3.17
C ALA A 217 -22.22 7.22 -2.02
N CYS A 218 -22.72 6.02 -2.34
CA CYS A 218 -23.11 5.00 -1.38
C CYS A 218 -21.95 4.04 -1.13
N PHE A 219 -21.87 3.45 0.06
CA PHE A 219 -20.91 2.38 0.35
C PHE A 219 -21.48 1.34 1.33
N PRO A 220 -20.95 0.11 1.33
CA PRO A 220 -21.44 -0.97 2.18
C PRO A 220 -21.02 -0.78 3.65
N ASP A 221 -21.53 -1.65 4.51
CA ASP A 221 -21.24 -1.72 5.96
C ASP A 221 -19.78 -2.07 6.30
N SER A 222 -18.95 -2.41 5.30
CA SER A 222 -17.49 -2.60 5.42
C SER A 222 -16.68 -1.32 5.24
N VAL A 223 -17.34 -0.19 5.01
CA VAL A 223 -16.75 1.15 4.95
C VAL A 223 -17.44 2.02 5.98
N VAL A 224 -16.66 2.79 6.72
CA VAL A 224 -17.11 3.79 7.68
C VAL A 224 -16.90 5.17 7.06
N GLY A 225 -17.91 6.02 7.13
CA GLY A 225 -17.82 7.42 6.75
C GLY A 225 -17.58 8.28 7.98
N PHE A 226 -16.63 9.21 7.87
CA PHE A 226 -16.43 10.32 8.79
C PHE A 226 -16.82 11.63 8.10
N ILE A 227 -17.71 12.39 8.73
CA ILE A 227 -18.10 13.74 8.32
C ILE A 227 -17.66 14.70 9.44
N PRO A 228 -16.81 15.70 9.15
CA PRO A 228 -16.40 16.69 10.14
C PRO A 228 -17.60 17.45 10.72
N GLN A 229 -17.52 17.85 11.98
CA GLN A 229 -18.59 18.59 12.66
C GLN A 229 -18.92 19.91 11.95
N ASN A 230 -17.89 20.60 11.44
CA ASN A 230 -18.00 21.85 10.70
C ASN A 230 -16.74 22.05 9.82
N GLU A 231 -16.67 23.17 9.12
CA GLU A 231 -15.54 23.54 8.23
C GLU A 231 -14.23 23.89 8.96
N ASN A 232 -14.24 24.01 10.29
CA ASN A 232 -13.03 24.28 11.08
C ASN A 232 -12.16 23.02 11.29
N ILE A 233 -12.62 21.88 10.79
CA ILE A 233 -11.95 20.59 10.88
C ILE A 233 -11.65 20.13 9.45
N SER A 234 -10.38 20.16 9.08
CA SER A 234 -9.96 19.70 7.75
C SER A 234 -10.07 18.19 7.65
N VAL A 235 -10.89 17.71 6.70
CA VAL A 235 -11.01 16.28 6.42
C VAL A 235 -9.72 15.71 5.85
N GLU A 236 -8.95 16.51 5.10
CA GLU A 236 -7.63 16.16 4.58
C GLU A 236 -6.64 15.90 5.71
N TYR A 237 -6.63 16.76 6.72
CA TYR A 237 -5.81 16.55 7.90
C TYR A 237 -6.15 15.24 8.62
N ILE A 238 -7.45 14.98 8.84
CA ILE A 238 -7.91 13.73 9.45
C ILE A 238 -7.51 12.52 8.59
N GLU A 239 -7.58 12.62 7.27
CA GLU A 239 -7.16 11.56 6.35
C GLU A 239 -5.66 11.27 6.47
N PHE A 240 -4.81 12.30 6.53
CA PHE A 240 -3.36 12.16 6.75
C PHE A 240 -3.05 11.50 8.10
N PHE A 241 -3.80 11.86 9.12
CA PHE A 241 -3.69 11.23 10.43
C PHE A 241 -3.99 9.73 10.34
N PHE A 242 -5.11 9.34 9.73
CA PHE A 242 -5.47 7.92 9.54
C PHE A 242 -4.48 7.15 8.68
N ARG A 243 -3.86 7.78 7.67
CA ARG A 243 -2.76 7.15 6.91
C ARG A 243 -1.58 6.80 7.82
N THR A 244 -1.27 7.68 8.77
CA THR A 244 -0.16 7.47 9.70
C THR A 244 -0.45 6.31 10.66
N VAL A 245 -1.62 6.30 11.29
CA VAL A 245 -2.00 5.27 12.28
C VAL A 245 -2.51 3.95 11.66
N ARG A 246 -2.46 3.81 10.33
CA ARG A 246 -3.00 2.65 9.60
C ARG A 246 -2.41 1.33 10.08
N GLU A 247 -1.08 1.23 10.15
CA GLU A 247 -0.39 -0.01 10.52
C GLU A 247 -0.73 -0.43 11.95
N ASP A 248 -0.90 0.54 12.84
CA ASP A 248 -1.35 0.33 14.21
C ASP A 248 -2.77 -0.20 14.24
N LEU A 249 -3.69 0.47 13.55
CA LEU A 249 -5.08 0.03 13.44
C LEU A 249 -5.19 -1.40 12.86
N ASP A 250 -4.40 -1.75 11.84
CA ASP A 250 -4.36 -3.12 11.30
C ASP A 250 -3.79 -4.16 12.29
N ARG A 251 -2.91 -3.75 13.20
CA ARG A 251 -2.37 -4.62 14.26
C ARG A 251 -3.40 -4.88 15.36
N TYR A 252 -4.23 -3.89 15.71
CA TYR A 252 -5.30 -4.02 16.70
C TYR A 252 -6.55 -4.76 16.19
N ALA A 253 -6.67 -5.00 14.88
CA ALA A 253 -7.79 -5.74 14.31
C ALA A 253 -7.79 -7.20 14.81
N PRO A 254 -8.84 -7.68 15.53
CA PRO A 254 -8.90 -9.03 16.05
C PRO A 254 -8.63 -10.09 14.97
N ALA A 255 -7.69 -10.99 15.23
CA ALA A 255 -7.21 -11.98 14.28
C ALA A 255 -8.11 -13.24 14.16
N THR A 256 -9.41 -13.14 14.45
CA THR A 256 -10.33 -14.27 14.28
C THR A 256 -10.70 -14.43 12.81
N ALA A 257 -10.08 -15.39 12.10
CA ALA A 257 -10.32 -15.83 10.71
C ALA A 257 -10.31 -14.77 9.58
N GLN A 258 -10.79 -13.55 9.82
CA GLN A 258 -10.76 -12.38 8.96
C GLN A 258 -10.57 -11.13 9.84
N LYS A 259 -9.45 -10.43 9.70
CA LYS A 259 -9.22 -9.15 10.39
C LYS A 259 -10.35 -8.16 10.07
N ASN A 260 -10.94 -7.57 11.11
CA ASN A 260 -12.00 -6.57 10.99
C ASN A 260 -11.90 -5.56 12.15
N ILE A 261 -11.93 -4.27 11.87
CA ILE A 261 -12.03 -3.24 12.92
C ILE A 261 -13.49 -3.00 13.26
N ASN A 262 -13.85 -3.12 14.53
CA ASN A 262 -15.20 -2.74 14.97
C ASN A 262 -15.34 -1.21 15.03
N LEU A 263 -16.57 -0.69 14.98
CA LEU A 263 -16.79 0.77 14.99
C LEU A 263 -16.31 1.41 16.30
N ALA A 264 -16.47 0.70 17.42
CA ALA A 264 -16.08 1.16 18.74
C ALA A 264 -14.57 1.49 18.85
N ILE A 265 -13.70 0.72 18.20
CA ILE A 265 -12.26 1.02 18.14
C ILE A 265 -12.00 2.33 17.42
N LEU A 266 -12.68 2.57 16.29
CA LEU A 266 -12.53 3.83 15.57
C LEU A 266 -13.04 5.01 16.40
N GLU A 267 -14.15 4.84 17.13
CA GLU A 267 -14.75 5.90 17.96
C GLU A 267 -13.81 6.41 19.08
N THR A 268 -12.85 5.59 19.52
CA THR A 268 -11.87 5.92 20.57
C THR A 268 -10.54 6.44 20.02
N VAL A 269 -10.37 6.53 18.69
CA VAL A 269 -9.14 7.03 18.10
C VAL A 269 -8.93 8.48 18.51
N SER A 270 -7.78 8.76 19.12
CA SER A 270 -7.38 10.10 19.55
C SER A 270 -6.56 10.78 18.45
N VAL A 271 -6.99 11.96 18.05
CA VAL A 271 -6.41 12.79 17.00
C VAL A 271 -5.81 14.04 17.66
N PRO A 272 -4.58 14.45 17.31
CA PRO A 272 -4.06 15.74 17.76
C PRO A 272 -4.82 16.84 17.03
N LEU A 273 -5.51 17.72 17.75
CA LEU A 273 -6.17 18.89 17.18
C LEU A 273 -5.26 20.11 17.32
N MET A 274 -5.19 20.89 16.24
CA MET A 274 -4.46 22.16 16.14
C MET A 274 -5.41 23.28 15.70
N SER A 275 -4.96 24.53 15.72
CA SER A 275 -5.78 25.67 15.26
C SER A 275 -6.17 25.53 13.77
N VAL A 276 -7.23 26.22 13.36
CA VAL A 276 -7.73 26.14 11.97
C VAL A 276 -6.67 26.62 10.97
N GLU A 277 -5.93 27.66 11.33
CA GLU A 277 -4.85 28.22 10.51
C GLU A 277 -3.71 27.22 10.35
N GLU A 278 -3.33 26.52 11.42
CA GLU A 278 -2.28 25.51 11.37
C GLU A 278 -2.72 24.27 10.57
N GLN A 279 -3.99 23.85 10.68
CA GLN A 279 -4.52 22.76 9.84
C GLN A 279 -4.39 23.09 8.35
N ARG A 280 -4.73 24.32 7.96
CA ARG A 280 -4.62 24.78 6.55
C ARG A 280 -3.17 24.77 6.07
N GLU A 281 -2.25 25.28 6.89
CA GLU A 281 -0.81 25.28 6.57
C GLU A 281 -0.27 23.85 6.44
N LEU A 282 -0.61 22.98 7.40
CA LEU A 282 -0.19 21.58 7.39
C LEU A 282 -0.67 20.90 6.11
N VAL A 283 -1.95 21.07 5.75
CA VAL A 283 -2.52 20.47 4.54
C VAL A 283 -1.82 20.97 3.29
N LEU A 284 -1.49 22.25 3.21
CA LEU A 284 -0.74 22.83 2.11
C LEU A 284 0.64 22.17 1.96
N GLN A 285 1.41 22.11 3.05
CA GLN A 285 2.76 21.55 3.04
C GLN A 285 2.78 20.04 2.73
N VAL A 286 1.88 19.26 3.36
CA VAL A 286 1.78 17.82 3.10
C VAL A 286 1.41 17.57 1.65
N THR A 287 0.40 18.28 1.14
CA THR A 287 -0.06 18.13 -0.26
C THR A 287 1.07 18.43 -1.24
N GLU A 288 1.81 19.53 -1.05
CA GLU A 288 2.94 19.89 -1.90
C GLU A 288 4.04 18.80 -1.89
N LYS A 289 4.44 18.36 -0.69
CA LYS A 289 5.50 17.36 -0.52
C LYS A 289 5.12 16.00 -1.11
N LEU A 290 3.88 15.54 -0.88
CA LEU A 290 3.37 14.28 -1.44
C LEU A 290 3.24 14.37 -2.97
N ALA A 291 2.75 15.49 -3.50
CA ALA A 291 2.68 15.72 -4.94
C ALA A 291 4.06 15.70 -5.59
N SER A 292 5.08 16.28 -4.93
CA SER A 292 6.48 16.22 -5.39
C SER A 292 7.00 14.78 -5.43
N ALA A 293 6.76 13.99 -4.39
CA ALA A 293 7.12 12.58 -4.36
C ALA A 293 6.45 11.78 -5.49
N SER A 294 5.17 12.04 -5.76
CA SER A 294 4.43 11.36 -6.83
C SER A 294 4.93 11.72 -8.24
N ARG A 295 5.35 12.98 -8.47
CA ARG A 295 6.02 13.36 -9.73
C ARG A 295 7.36 12.65 -9.91
N ALA A 296 8.15 12.54 -8.84
CA ALA A 296 9.42 11.82 -8.86
C ALA A 296 9.22 10.32 -9.16
N GLU A 297 8.24 9.68 -8.53
CA GLU A 297 7.90 8.28 -8.76
C GLU A 297 7.44 8.02 -10.21
N THR A 298 6.60 8.89 -10.75
CA THR A 298 6.17 8.82 -12.16
C THR A 298 7.36 8.92 -13.12
N THR A 299 8.32 9.80 -12.81
CA THR A 299 9.55 9.96 -13.60
C THR A 299 10.41 8.71 -13.54
N ILE A 300 10.59 8.14 -12.35
CA ILE A 300 11.33 6.88 -12.14
C ILE A 300 10.70 5.74 -12.94
N ASP A 301 9.39 5.56 -12.85
CA ASP A 301 8.67 4.51 -13.59
C ASP A 301 8.81 4.68 -15.11
N GLY A 302 8.80 5.93 -15.60
CA GLY A 302 9.10 6.24 -16.99
C GLY A 302 10.52 5.84 -17.41
N LYS A 303 11.53 6.10 -16.56
CA LYS A 303 12.93 5.74 -16.82
C LYS A 303 13.17 4.23 -16.78
N ILE A 304 12.52 3.52 -15.87
CA ILE A 304 12.56 2.05 -15.82
C ILE A 304 11.92 1.45 -17.08
N LYS A 305 10.79 1.99 -17.56
CA LYS A 305 10.20 1.54 -18.84
C LYS A 305 11.13 1.83 -20.02
N HIS A 306 11.77 3.00 -20.03
CA HIS A 306 12.69 3.38 -21.10
C HIS A 306 13.94 2.50 -21.17
N SER A 307 14.42 1.95 -20.04
CA SER A 307 15.59 1.08 -20.03
C SER A 307 15.38 -0.21 -20.84
N VAL A 308 14.15 -0.73 -20.89
CA VAL A 308 13.78 -1.88 -21.72
C VAL A 308 13.94 -1.55 -23.20
N SER A 309 13.46 -0.39 -23.63
CA SER A 309 13.63 0.08 -25.01
C SER A 309 15.10 0.32 -25.36
N LEU A 310 15.90 0.82 -24.40
CA LEU A 310 17.33 1.04 -24.59
C LEU A 310 18.08 -0.28 -24.80
N LYS A 311 17.77 -1.33 -24.02
CA LYS A 311 18.31 -2.68 -24.24
C LYS A 311 17.99 -3.21 -25.63
N SER A 312 16.74 -3.08 -26.08
CA SER A 312 16.35 -3.45 -27.45
C SER A 312 17.09 -2.66 -28.53
N SER A 313 17.34 -1.37 -28.31
CA SER A 313 18.12 -0.54 -29.25
C SER A 313 19.59 -0.97 -29.31
N ILE A 314 20.19 -1.38 -28.18
CA ILE A 314 21.54 -1.94 -28.15
C ILE A 314 21.61 -3.24 -28.95
N LEU A 315 20.65 -4.16 -28.80
CA LEU A 315 20.59 -5.37 -29.62
C LEU A 315 20.43 -5.05 -31.10
N ALA A 316 19.57 -4.09 -31.46
CA ALA A 316 19.42 -3.67 -32.84
C ALA A 316 20.76 -3.18 -33.43
N LYS A 317 21.49 -2.34 -32.69
CA LYS A 317 22.84 -1.87 -33.08
C LYS A 317 23.88 -3.00 -33.13
N ALA A 318 23.78 -3.98 -32.23
CA ALA A 318 24.65 -5.15 -32.23
C ALA A 318 24.49 -5.96 -33.51
N PHE A 319 23.25 -6.25 -33.90
CA PHE A 319 22.95 -7.07 -35.08
C PHE A 319 23.01 -6.29 -36.40
N SER A 320 22.99 -4.95 -36.38
CA SER A 320 23.25 -4.12 -37.57
C SER A 320 24.74 -3.83 -37.80
N GLY A 321 25.62 -4.20 -36.87
CA GLY A 321 27.06 -3.93 -36.98
C GLY A 321 27.46 -2.51 -36.58
N GLU A 322 26.57 -1.76 -35.93
CA GLU A 322 26.81 -0.39 -35.46
C GLU A 322 27.38 -0.32 -34.03
N LEU A 323 27.40 -1.44 -33.29
CA LEU A 323 27.76 -1.44 -31.87
C LEU A 323 29.28 -1.45 -31.62
N VAL A 324 30.06 -2.10 -32.48
CA VAL A 324 31.51 -2.23 -32.36
C VAL A 324 32.19 -1.93 -33.69
N GLN A 325 33.45 -1.46 -33.66
CA GLN A 325 34.19 -1.24 -34.90
C GLN A 325 34.60 -2.58 -35.53
N HIS A 326 34.27 -2.76 -36.81
CA HIS A 326 34.63 -3.96 -37.56
C HIS A 326 36.11 -3.96 -37.95
N ASN A 327 36.81 -5.06 -37.66
CA ASN A 327 38.17 -5.28 -38.14
C ASN A 327 38.12 -6.01 -39.50
N SER A 328 38.42 -5.33 -40.60
CA SER A 328 38.18 -5.80 -41.98
C SER A 328 39.09 -6.94 -42.46
N LYS A 329 39.93 -7.51 -41.59
CA LYS A 329 40.99 -8.48 -41.95
C LYS A 329 40.60 -9.94 -41.76
N GLU A 330 39.45 -10.24 -41.16
CA GLU A 330 39.03 -11.63 -40.86
C GLU A 330 38.05 -12.19 -41.91
N ASN A 331 38.24 -13.45 -42.30
CA ASN A 331 37.44 -14.13 -43.33
C ASN A 331 36.24 -14.87 -42.73
N THR A 332 35.03 -14.39 -42.97
CA THR A 332 33.77 -14.99 -42.46
C THR A 332 33.35 -16.26 -43.20
N LYS A 333 33.90 -16.54 -44.39
CA LYS A 333 33.63 -17.80 -45.11
C LYS A 333 34.18 -19.02 -44.39
N ASP A 334 35.40 -18.92 -43.84
CA ASP A 334 36.06 -20.03 -43.18
C ASP A 334 35.29 -20.47 -41.92
N LEU A 335 34.73 -19.51 -41.19
CA LEU A 335 33.85 -19.78 -40.05
C LEU A 335 32.54 -20.46 -40.46
N LEU A 336 31.91 -19.99 -41.54
CA LEU A 336 30.67 -20.59 -42.04
C LEU A 336 30.89 -22.06 -42.44
N ASP A 337 32.02 -22.35 -43.08
CA ASP A 337 32.35 -23.70 -43.51
C ASP A 337 32.69 -24.60 -42.32
N GLN A 338 33.42 -24.11 -41.30
CA GLN A 338 33.61 -24.83 -40.03
C GLN A 338 32.29 -25.20 -39.36
N ILE A 339 31.33 -24.28 -39.28
CA ILE A 339 30.01 -24.52 -38.68
C ILE A 339 29.22 -25.59 -39.46
N LYS A 340 29.33 -25.64 -40.80
CA LYS A 340 28.70 -26.69 -41.60
C LYS A 340 29.30 -28.06 -41.26
N THR A 341 30.63 -28.15 -41.23
CA THR A 341 31.34 -29.40 -40.92
C THR A 341 31.03 -29.90 -39.51
N GLU A 342 31.01 -29.02 -38.50
CA GLU A 342 30.61 -29.40 -37.13
C GLU A 342 29.16 -29.88 -37.05
N LYS A 343 28.22 -29.21 -37.75
CA LYS A 343 26.81 -29.63 -37.77
C LYS A 343 26.61 -30.99 -38.42
N GLU A 344 27.37 -31.30 -39.46
CA GLU A 344 27.37 -32.61 -40.12
C GLU A 344 27.88 -33.69 -39.15
N ALA A 345 29.00 -33.45 -38.47
CA ALA A 345 29.53 -34.37 -37.45
C ALA A 345 28.57 -34.57 -36.24
N LEU A 346 27.88 -33.51 -35.81
CA LEU A 346 26.86 -33.55 -34.74
C LEU A 346 25.57 -34.26 -35.16
N ALA A 347 25.23 -34.26 -36.46
CA ALA A 347 24.10 -35.00 -36.98
C ALA A 347 24.36 -36.52 -37.02
N GLU A 348 25.61 -36.92 -37.24
CA GLU A 348 26.05 -38.31 -37.26
C GLU A 348 26.14 -38.94 -35.85
N THR A 349 26.21 -38.13 -34.79
CA THR A 349 26.45 -38.59 -33.40
C THR A 349 25.21 -38.62 -32.49
N LYS A 350 23.99 -38.29 -32.98
CA LYS A 350 22.78 -38.30 -32.14
C LYS A 350 22.37 -39.72 -31.68
N PRO A 351 22.35 -40.04 -30.37
CA PRO A 351 21.70 -41.24 -29.88
C PRO A 351 20.17 -41.05 -29.87
N LYS A 352 19.41 -42.09 -30.27
CA LYS A 352 17.96 -42.17 -30.07
C LYS A 352 17.63 -42.15 -28.57
N ARG A 353 17.29 -40.99 -27.99
CA ARG A 353 16.76 -40.93 -26.62
C ARG A 353 15.30 -41.40 -26.61
N SER A 354 15.07 -42.61 -26.12
CA SER A 354 13.79 -42.98 -25.49
C SER A 354 13.80 -42.44 -24.06
N ILE A 355 12.88 -41.54 -23.73
CA ILE A 355 12.72 -41.06 -22.35
C ILE A 355 11.83 -42.09 -21.63
N LYS A 356 12.45 -43.03 -20.92
CA LYS A 356 11.78 -43.67 -19.78
C LYS A 356 11.96 -42.76 -18.57
N ARG A 357 10.87 -42.14 -18.11
CA ARG A 357 10.80 -41.46 -16.81
C ARG A 357 10.92 -42.50 -15.70
N GLY A 358 12.13 -42.67 -15.17
CA GLY A 358 12.36 -43.31 -13.88
C GLY A 358 12.68 -42.23 -12.85
N LYS A 359 11.91 -42.18 -11.76
CA LYS A 359 12.25 -41.41 -10.56
C LYS A 359 13.63 -41.89 -10.08
N LYS A 360 14.65 -41.04 -10.19
CA LYS A 360 15.91 -41.23 -9.45
C LYS A 360 15.72 -40.61 -8.07
N VAL A 361 15.61 -41.45 -7.06
CA VAL A 361 15.85 -41.05 -5.66
C VAL A 361 17.36 -40.88 -5.53
N THR A 362 17.84 -39.66 -5.29
CA THR A 362 19.25 -39.38 -4.99
C THR A 362 19.46 -39.52 -3.48
N SER A 363 20.11 -40.61 -3.07
CA SER A 363 20.54 -40.82 -1.68
C SER A 363 21.68 -39.85 -1.35
N GLY A 364 21.44 -38.89 -0.46
CA GLY A 364 22.48 -37.98 0.04
C GLY A 364 22.02 -36.59 0.48
N ARG A 365 20.80 -36.16 0.10
CA ARG A 365 20.28 -34.82 0.45
C ARG A 365 19.58 -34.82 1.80
N LYS A 366 19.75 -33.74 2.57
CA LYS A 366 18.93 -33.44 3.75
C LYS A 366 17.74 -32.55 3.33
N PRO A 367 16.51 -32.80 3.80
CA PRO A 367 15.38 -31.90 3.53
C PRO A 367 15.69 -30.47 4.01
N LEU A 368 15.34 -29.46 3.22
CA LEU A 368 15.63 -28.06 3.53
C LEU A 368 15.03 -27.62 4.87
N LEU A 369 13.84 -28.13 5.21
CA LEU A 369 13.18 -27.82 6.47
C LEU A 369 13.93 -28.34 7.69
N THR A 370 14.58 -29.51 7.58
CA THR A 370 15.41 -30.07 8.65
C THR A 370 16.62 -29.17 8.90
N VAL A 371 17.30 -28.75 7.83
CA VAL A 371 18.47 -27.86 7.93
C VAL A 371 18.08 -26.51 8.53
N LEU A 372 16.93 -25.95 8.14
CA LEU A 372 16.42 -24.69 8.67
C LEU A 372 16.07 -24.77 10.17
N ASN A 373 15.49 -25.88 10.63
CA ASN A 373 15.17 -26.07 12.05
C ASN A 373 16.41 -26.29 12.93
N GLU A 374 17.54 -26.70 12.34
CA GLU A 374 18.81 -26.88 13.02
C GLU A 374 19.57 -25.54 13.20
N GLN A 375 19.16 -24.46 12.52
CA GLN A 375 19.81 -23.15 12.63
C GLN A 375 19.17 -22.27 13.71
N SER A 376 20.00 -21.69 14.57
CA SER A 376 19.59 -20.67 15.56
C SER A 376 19.62 -19.25 15.00
N GLU A 377 20.24 -19.03 13.83
CA GLU A 377 20.40 -17.73 13.18
C GLU A 377 19.96 -17.78 11.70
N PRO A 378 19.59 -16.62 11.10
CA PRO A 378 19.23 -16.55 9.68
C PRO A 378 20.39 -17.02 8.77
N ILE A 379 20.09 -17.94 7.85
CA ILE A 379 21.05 -18.52 6.91
C ILE A 379 20.82 -17.98 5.49
N LYS A 380 21.90 -17.77 4.72
CA LYS A 380 21.80 -17.34 3.31
C LYS A 380 21.42 -18.51 2.39
N PRO A 381 20.74 -18.26 1.25
CA PRO A 381 20.33 -19.31 0.31
C PRO A 381 21.47 -20.20 -0.18
N ASP A 382 22.63 -19.62 -0.52
CA ASP A 382 23.79 -20.38 -1.02
C ASP A 382 24.36 -21.33 0.05
N GLU A 383 24.35 -20.90 1.30
CA GLU A 383 24.83 -21.65 2.45
C GLU A 383 23.84 -22.77 2.83
N LEU A 384 22.53 -22.47 2.79
CA LEU A 384 21.48 -23.46 2.96
C LEU A 384 21.54 -24.57 1.89
N MET A 385 21.78 -24.18 0.62
CA MET A 385 21.91 -25.09 -0.50
C MET A 385 23.10 -26.05 -0.29
N GLN A 386 24.23 -25.53 0.20
CA GLN A 386 25.41 -26.32 0.53
C GLN A 386 25.17 -27.28 1.71
N LEU A 387 24.57 -26.80 2.80
CA LEU A 387 24.29 -27.62 4.00
C LEU A 387 23.26 -28.73 3.74
N ALA A 388 22.32 -28.50 2.82
CA ALA A 388 21.34 -29.49 2.40
C ALA A 388 21.87 -30.52 1.38
N GLY A 389 23.09 -30.30 0.87
CA GLY A 389 23.77 -31.22 -0.04
C GLY A 389 23.34 -31.12 -1.51
N PHE A 390 22.87 -29.95 -1.94
CA PHE A 390 22.60 -29.68 -3.35
C PHE A 390 23.89 -29.36 -4.11
N SER A 391 24.01 -29.86 -5.34
CA SER A 391 25.10 -29.51 -6.25
C SER A 391 24.78 -28.26 -7.08
N SER A 392 25.81 -27.65 -7.69
CA SER A 392 25.67 -26.45 -8.52
C SER A 392 24.74 -26.61 -9.73
N ASN A 393 24.42 -27.85 -10.12
CA ASN A 393 23.54 -28.15 -11.25
C ASN A 393 22.08 -28.41 -10.83
N GLU A 394 21.77 -28.28 -9.53
CA GLU A 394 20.47 -28.61 -8.92
C GLU A 394 19.78 -27.37 -8.33
N VAL A 395 20.21 -26.17 -8.76
CA VAL A 395 19.69 -24.88 -8.28
C VAL A 395 18.17 -24.74 -8.50
N GLU A 396 17.65 -25.22 -9.65
CA GLU A 396 16.20 -25.21 -9.90
C GLU A 396 15.44 -26.10 -8.92
N GLU A 397 15.95 -27.29 -8.60
CA GLU A 397 15.32 -28.20 -7.64
C GLU A 397 15.34 -27.62 -6.22
N PHE A 398 16.42 -26.92 -5.85
CA PHE A 398 16.55 -26.21 -4.58
C PHE A 398 15.46 -25.13 -4.41
N TYR A 399 15.28 -24.26 -5.41
CA TYR A 399 14.28 -23.19 -5.32
C TYR A 399 12.83 -23.69 -5.39
N ILE A 400 12.57 -24.83 -6.04
CA ILE A 400 11.26 -25.48 -6.01
C ILE A 400 10.94 -25.96 -4.59
N GLU A 401 11.86 -26.66 -3.93
CA GLU A 401 11.66 -27.15 -2.54
C GLU A 401 11.53 -25.98 -1.55
N LEU A 402 12.31 -24.90 -1.74
CA LEU A 402 12.22 -23.69 -0.91
C LEU A 402 10.85 -23.00 -1.06
N ALA A 403 10.30 -22.94 -2.28
CA ALA A 403 8.98 -22.38 -2.54
C ALA A 403 7.88 -23.19 -1.82
N GLU A 404 7.95 -24.53 -1.87
CA GLU A 404 7.02 -25.41 -1.16
C GLU A 404 7.06 -25.24 0.36
N ILE A 405 8.21 -24.92 0.94
CA ILE A 405 8.34 -24.61 2.37
C ILE A 405 7.68 -23.27 2.68
N SER A 406 7.89 -22.25 1.84
CA SER A 406 7.34 -20.89 2.06
C SER A 406 5.81 -20.88 2.16
N GLU A 407 5.12 -21.76 1.43
CA GLU A 407 3.66 -21.89 1.48
C GLU A 407 3.14 -22.51 2.80
N LYS A 408 4.01 -23.25 3.50
CA LYS A 408 3.72 -23.96 4.76
C LYS A 408 4.00 -23.13 6.02
N VAL A 409 4.47 -21.89 5.89
CA VAL A 409 4.76 -21.02 7.03
C VAL A 409 3.58 -20.08 7.31
N ALA A 410 3.27 -19.88 8.58
CA ALA A 410 2.29 -18.91 9.09
C ALA A 410 3.02 -17.83 9.92
N GLN A 411 2.63 -16.57 9.70
CA GLN A 411 3.12 -15.42 10.45
C GLN A 411 2.41 -15.33 11.80
N LEU A 412 3.16 -15.24 12.91
CA LEU A 412 2.63 -14.95 14.24
C LEU A 412 2.71 -13.45 14.53
N SER A 413 1.61 -12.86 15.00
CA SER A 413 1.57 -11.48 15.48
C SER A 413 2.29 -11.33 16.84
N PRO A 414 2.83 -10.14 17.18
CA PRO A 414 3.44 -9.87 18.48
C PRO A 414 2.46 -10.01 19.67
N ASP A 415 3.00 -10.25 20.87
CA ASP A 415 2.25 -10.37 22.14
C ASP A 415 1.49 -9.07 22.49
N GLU A 416 0.17 -9.16 22.70
CA GLU A 416 -0.75 -8.04 22.96
C GLU A 416 -0.32 -7.16 24.13
N LYS A 417 0.46 -7.69 25.09
CA LYS A 417 0.90 -6.93 26.27
C LYS A 417 2.03 -5.94 25.98
N LEU A 418 2.73 -6.08 24.86
CA LEU A 418 3.79 -5.16 24.42
C LEU A 418 3.24 -3.99 23.60
N ILE A 419 1.90 -3.87 23.45
CA ILE A 419 1.19 -2.99 22.50
C ILE A 419 0.42 -1.88 23.26
N LYS A 420 1.10 -0.81 23.73
CA LYS A 420 0.47 0.32 24.42
C LYS A 420 0.96 1.73 24.05
N ASN A 421 2.08 1.91 23.34
CA ASN A 421 2.65 3.25 23.15
C ASN A 421 2.85 3.59 21.67
N TRP A 422 2.05 4.52 21.15
CA TRP A 422 2.26 5.15 19.85
C TRP A 422 3.24 6.35 19.97
N PRO A 423 4.12 6.62 18.99
CA PRO A 423 4.47 5.76 17.84
C PRO A 423 5.47 4.67 18.24
N TYR A 424 5.21 3.43 17.82
CA TYR A 424 6.12 2.31 18.06
C TYR A 424 7.50 2.56 17.46
N GLU A 425 8.54 2.36 18.27
CA GLU A 425 9.88 2.08 17.75
C GLU A 425 9.87 0.77 16.96
N LYS A 426 10.63 0.76 15.87
CA LYS A 426 10.49 -0.06 14.66
C LYS A 426 10.79 -1.56 14.81
N GLU A 427 10.89 -2.10 16.02
CA GLU A 427 11.35 -3.47 16.23
C GLU A 427 10.18 -4.41 16.50
N SER A 428 9.56 -4.89 15.42
CA SER A 428 8.69 -6.06 15.46
C SER A 428 9.44 -7.28 14.94
N GLU A 429 9.92 -8.13 15.84
CA GLU A 429 10.37 -9.48 15.50
C GLU A 429 9.19 -10.30 14.96
N ILE A 430 9.30 -10.79 13.72
CA ILE A 430 8.31 -11.67 13.11
C ILE A 430 8.65 -13.11 13.50
N LYS A 431 7.80 -13.76 14.30
CA LYS A 431 7.92 -15.20 14.57
C LYS A 431 7.13 -15.97 13.50
N LEU A 432 7.77 -16.96 12.88
CA LEU A 432 7.19 -17.83 11.86
C LEU A 432 6.91 -19.22 12.47
N LYS A 433 5.72 -19.78 12.26
CA LYS A 433 5.37 -21.16 12.67
C LYS A 433 4.98 -21.99 11.44
N LEU A 434 5.35 -23.27 11.40
CA LEU A 434 4.83 -24.19 10.40
C LEU A 434 3.32 -24.41 10.61
N LYS A 435 2.55 -24.43 9.53
CA LYS A 435 1.14 -24.85 9.54
C LYS A 435 1.11 -26.35 9.83
N ASP A 436 0.39 -26.72 10.89
CA ASP A 436 0.20 -28.11 11.35
C ASP A 436 -0.50 -28.97 10.28
#